data_AF-A0A1I1YNM9-F1
#
_entry.id   AF-A0A1I1YNM9-F1
#
_cell.length_a   1.000
_cell.length_b   1.000
_cell.length_c   1.000
_cell.angle_alpha   90.00
_cell.angle_beta   90.00
_cell.angle_gamma   90.00
#
_symmetry.space_group_name_H-M   'P 1'
#
loop_
_entity.id
_entity.type
_entity.pdbx_description
1 polymer ?
#
loop_
_entity_poly.entity_id
_entity_poly.type
_entity_poly.pdbx_seq_one_letter_code
_entity_poly.pdbx_strand_id
1 'polypeptide(L)' 'MPIPDFQSLMLPLLDSASDGEIQTLSDAREHLASTFALTSDEIEELLPSGKQRRFDNRVAWPKVYLEQAGLLTSPERG' A
#
# COMPACT_ATOMS: atom_id res chain seq x y z
N MET A 1 12.56 -11.68 2.62
CA MET A 1 11.46 -12.48 2.02
C MET A 1 11.03 -11.77 0.74
N PRO A 2 10.32 -12.39 -0.22
CA PRO A 2 9.89 -11.60 -1.37
C PRO A 2 8.93 -10.50 -0.90
N ILE A 3 9.22 -9.25 -1.27
CA ILE A 3 8.29 -8.12 -1.09
C ILE A 3 6.91 -8.56 -1.60
N PRO A 4 5.84 -8.41 -0.80
CA PRO A 4 4.52 -8.91 -1.15
C PRO A 4 4.04 -8.35 -2.48
N ASP A 5 3.32 -9.18 -3.24
CA ASP A 5 2.63 -8.71 -4.42
C ASP A 5 1.40 -7.85 -4.06
N PHE A 6 0.83 -7.19 -5.07
CA PHE A 6 -0.29 -6.31 -4.83
C PHE A 6 -1.53 -7.08 -4.32
N GLN A 7 -1.73 -8.33 -4.74
CA GLN A 7 -2.90 -9.11 -4.32
C GLN A 7 -2.84 -9.40 -2.81
N SER A 8 -1.66 -9.77 -2.32
CA SER A 8 -1.39 -10.01 -0.91
C SER A 8 -1.63 -8.77 -0.04
N LEU A 9 -1.44 -7.58 -0.61
CA LEU A 9 -1.64 -6.30 0.07
C LEU A 9 -3.11 -5.83 0.11
N MET A 10 -4.01 -6.42 -0.68
CA MET A 10 -5.40 -5.94 -0.77
C MET A 10 -6.16 -6.06 0.56
N LEU A 11 -6.16 -7.24 1.17
CA LEU A 11 -6.91 -7.47 2.40
C LEU A 11 -6.37 -6.63 3.57
N PRO A 12 -5.05 -6.60 3.85
CA PRO A 12 -4.52 -5.77 4.94
C PRO A 12 -4.72 -4.27 4.71
N LEU A 13 -4.69 -3.80 3.45
CA LEU A 13 -4.99 -2.39 3.15
C LEU A 13 -6.46 -2.05 3.37
N LEU A 14 -7.37 -2.97 3.04
CA LEU A 14 -8.80 -2.77 3.28
C LEU A 14 -9.12 -2.81 4.78
N ASP A 15 -8.51 -3.75 5.51
CA ASP A 15 -8.66 -3.90 6.95
C ASP A 15 -8.15 -2.66 7.71
N SER A 16 -7.02 -2.09 7.26
CA SER A 16 -6.51 -0.86 7.87
C SER A 16 -7.49 0.31 7.73
N ALA A 17 -8.28 0.36 6.67
CA ALA A 17 -9.28 1.42 6.43
C ALA A 17 -10.67 1.12 7.03
N SER A 18 -10.82 0.03 7.79
CA SER A 18 -12.12 -0.44 8.29
C SER A 18 -12.74 0.44 9.39
N ASP A 19 -11.94 1.28 10.05
CA ASP A 19 -12.39 2.23 11.06
C ASP A 19 -13.14 3.45 10.47
N GLY A 20 -13.05 3.64 9.15
CA GLY A 20 -13.65 4.76 8.43
C GLY A 20 -12.90 6.09 8.60
N GLU A 21 -11.74 6.07 9.26
CA GLU A 21 -10.91 7.25 9.43
C GLU A 21 -10.11 7.55 8.16
N ILE A 22 -9.90 8.83 7.89
CA ILE A 22 -9.10 9.25 6.73
C ILE A 22 -7.63 8.97 7.04
N GLN A 23 -7.04 8.07 6.27
CA GLN A 23 -5.62 7.72 6.38
C GLN A 23 -4.85 8.16 5.14
N THR A 24 -3.61 8.59 5.33
CA THR A 24 -2.75 8.89 4.19
C THR A 24 -2.20 7.60 3.59
N LEU A 25 -1.82 7.65 2.31
CA LEU A 25 -1.13 6.52 1.69
C LEU A 25 0.24 6.24 2.33
N SER A 26 0.82 7.21 3.03
CA SER A 26 2.06 7.01 3.79
C SER A 26 1.81 6.14 5.02
N ASP A 27 0.76 6.45 5.79
CA ASP A 27 0.39 5.69 6.99
C ASP A 27 0.03 4.24 6.62
N ALA A 28 -0.72 4.07 5.53
CA ALA A 28 -1.04 2.74 5.00
C ALA A 28 0.22 1.95 4.62
N ARG A 29 1.24 2.58 4.02
CA ARG A 29 2.51 1.92 3.69
C ARG A 29 3.26 1.50 4.94
N GLU A 30 3.33 2.35 5.96
CA GLU A 30 4.01 2.05 7.22
C GLU A 30 3.32 0.89 7.95
N HIS A 31 1.99 0.93 8.02
CA HIS A 31 1.19 -0.16 8.57
C HIS A 31 1.45 -1.48 7.83
N LEU A 32 1.38 -1.48 6.49
CA LEU A 32 1.63 -2.66 5.68
C LEU A 32 3.07 -3.17 5.82
N ALA A 33 4.06 -2.29 5.85
CA ALA A 33 5.46 -2.68 6.05
C ALA A 33 5.66 -3.39 7.40
N SER A 34 5.00 -2.90 8.46
CA SER A 34 4.99 -3.53 9.78
C SER A 34 4.28 -4.89 9.75
N THR A 35 3.09 -4.99 9.15
CA THR A 35 2.31 -6.22 9.05
C THR A 35 3.05 -7.34 8.32
N PHE A 36 3.83 -7.00 7.28
CA PHE A 36 4.63 -7.97 6.53
C PHE A 36 6.07 -8.11 7.04
N ALA A 37 6.42 -7.44 8.14
CA ALA A 37 7.76 -7.44 8.74
C ALA A 37 8.88 -7.14 7.73
N LEU A 38 8.65 -6.14 6.86
CA LEU A 38 9.63 -5.74 5.85
C LEU A 38 10.85 -5.08 6.48
N THR A 39 12.02 -5.37 5.93
CA THR A 39 13.26 -4.71 6.35
C THR A 39 13.41 -3.34 5.68
N SER A 40 14.27 -2.49 6.22
CA SER A 40 14.60 -1.20 5.60
C SER A 40 15.12 -1.38 4.17
N ASP A 41 15.95 -2.39 3.92
CA ASP A 41 16.48 -2.68 2.59
C ASP A 41 15.36 -3.07 1.60
N GLU A 42 14.36 -3.83 2.05
CA GLU A 42 13.19 -4.21 1.24
C GLU A 42 12.27 -3.01 0.96
N ILE A 43 12.13 -2.09 1.93
CA ILE A 43 11.35 -0.85 1.76
C ILE A 43 12.06 0.11 0.79
N GLU A 44 13.38 0.19 0.87
CA GLU A 44 14.19 1.07 0.02
C GLU A 44 14.50 0.49 -1.37
N GLU A 45 14.21 -0.80 -1.59
CA GLU A 45 14.44 -1.46 -2.87
C GLU A 45 13.73 -0.72 -4.02
N LEU A 46 14.50 -0.28 -5.01
CA LEU A 46 13.99 0.36 -6.21
C LEU A 46 13.56 -0.67 -7.26
N LEU A 47 12.57 -0.30 -8.07
CA LEU A 47 12.29 -0.99 -9.32
C LEU A 47 13.51 -0.91 -10.27
N PRO A 48 13.64 -1.81 -11.26
CA PRO A 48 14.71 -1.75 -12.27
C PRO A 48 14.80 -0.40 -13.01
N SER A 49 13.70 0.36 -13.05
CA SER A 49 13.67 1.71 -13.63
C SER A 49 14.38 2.77 -12.78
N GLY A 50 14.69 2.49 -11.51
CA GLY A 50 15.35 3.40 -10.56
C GLY A 50 14.48 4.56 -10.06
N LYS A 51 13.22 4.66 -10.46
CA LYS A 51 12.36 5.84 -10.19
C LYS A 51 11.43 5.70 -8.99
N GLN A 52 11.01 4.47 -8.70
CA GLN A 52 10.04 4.19 -7.65
C GLN A 52 10.54 3.04 -6.81
N ARG A 53 10.27 3.09 -5.51
CA ARG A 53 10.43 1.94 -4.62
C ARG A 53 9.46 0.86 -5.05
N ARG A 54 9.92 -0.39 -5.02
CA ARG A 54 9.12 -1.55 -5.40
C ARG A 54 7.90 -1.65 -4.49
N PHE A 55 8.08 -1.53 -3.19
CA PHE A 55 6.98 -1.61 -2.23
C PHE A 55 5.93 -0.52 -2.44
N ASP A 56 6.34 0.75 -2.61
CA ASP A 56 5.41 1.85 -2.89
C ASP A 56 4.57 1.61 -4.15
N ASN A 57 5.20 1.08 -5.20
CA ASN A 57 4.51 0.70 -6.43
C ASN A 57 3.51 -0.45 -6.20
N ARG A 58 3.87 -1.44 -5.38
CA ARG A 58 3.00 -2.55 -5.01
C ARG A 58 1.83 -2.12 -4.14
N VAL A 59 1.98 -1.12 -3.28
CA VAL A 59 0.88 -0.56 -2.45
C VAL A 59 -0.05 0.36 -3.26
N ALA A 60 0.43 0.97 -4.34
CA ALA A 60 -0.41 1.84 -5.19
C ALA A 60 -1.53 1.06 -5.92
N TRP A 61 -1.26 -0.16 -6.39
CA TRP A 61 -2.22 -0.96 -7.16
C TRP A 61 -3.45 -1.42 -6.34
N PRO A 62 -3.30 -1.96 -5.12
CA PRO A 62 -4.41 -2.35 -4.26
C PRO A 62 -5.33 -1.17 -3.98
N LYS A 63 -4.77 0.01 -3.67
CA LYS A 63 -5.54 1.24 -3.50
C LYS A 63 -6.42 1.50 -4.73
N VAL A 64 -5.82 1.57 -5.92
CA VAL A 64 -6.54 1.85 -7.17
C VAL A 64 -7.64 0.82 -7.42
N TYR A 65 -7.35 -0.48 -7.25
CA TYR A 65 -8.32 -1.53 -7.52
C TYR A 65 -9.45 -1.56 -6.49
N LEU A 66 -9.17 -1.35 -5.21
CA LEU A 66 -10.20 -1.27 -4.18
C LEU A 66 -11.08 -0.02 -4.35
N GLU A 67 -10.50 1.10 -4.79
CA GLU A 67 -11.27 2.30 -5.17
C GLU A 67 -12.17 2.04 -6.37
N GLN A 68 -11.65 1.40 -7.42
CA GLN A 68 -12.43 1.01 -8.60
C GLN A 68 -13.54 0.00 -8.25
N ALA A 69 -13.33 -0.85 -7.26
CA ALA A 69 -14.31 -1.78 -6.74
C ALA A 69 -15.36 -1.12 -5.81
N GLY A 70 -15.19 0.16 -5.46
CA GLY A 70 -16.07 0.88 -4.52
C GLY A 70 -15.89 0.46 -3.06
N LEU A 71 -14.79 -0.22 -2.74
CA LEU A 71 -14.46 -0.67 -1.37
C LEU A 71 -13.65 0.37 -0.59
N LEU A 72 -12.93 1.24 -1.31
CA LEU A 72 -12.26 2.42 -0.74
C LEU A 72 -12.76 3.68 -1.46
N THR A 73 -12.68 4.82 -0.77
CA THR A 73 -12.94 6.13 -1.35
C THR A 73 -11.80 7.07 -0.96
N SER A 74 -11.26 7.80 -1.93
CA SER A 74 -10.36 8.92 -1.66
C SER A 74 -11.19 10.18 -1.41
N PRO A 75 -10.92 10.96 -0.36
CA PRO A 75 -11.52 12.28 -0.22
C PRO A 75 -11.10 13.17 -1.39
N GLU A 76 -12.01 14.00 -1.88
CA GLU A 76 -11.69 14.98 -2.93
C GLU A 76 -10.57 15.91 -2.44
N ARG A 77 -9.60 16.19 -3.32
CA ARG A 77 -8.60 17.22 -3.06
C ARG A 77 -9.31 18.58 -3.15
N GLY A 78 -9.53 19.21 -2.00
CA GLY A 78 -9.98 20.60 -1.91
C GLY A 78 -8.96 21.60 -2.44
#